data_AF-A0A6M0CB01-F1
#
_entry.id   AF-A0A6M0CB01-F1
#
_cell.length_a   1.000
_cell.length_b   1.000
_cell.length_c   1.000
_cell.angle_alpha   90.00
_cell.angle_beta   90.00
_cell.angle_gamma   90.00
#
_symmetry.space_group_name_H-M   'P 1'
#
loop_
_entity.id
_entity.type
_entity.pdbx_description
1 polymer ?
#
loop_
_entity_poly.entity_id
_entity_poly.type
_entity_poly.pdbx_seq_one_letter_code
_entity_poly.pdbx_strand_id
1 'polypeptide(L)'
;MQSLKLKSRVDAEGILHLQLPPELANRELELIVVYQSIESATKQKTAEELGYPPDFFEKTAGGWQGEMLTGGDRGTCDERRWDLLRSI
;
A
#
# COMPACT_ATOMS: atom_id res chain seq x y z
N MET A 1 9.73 -15.33 19.98
CA MET A 1 9.15 -14.03 19.56
C MET A 1 7.69 -14.24 19.23
N GLN A 2 6.77 -13.54 19.90
CA GLN A 2 5.35 -13.52 19.54
C GLN A 2 5.03 -12.14 18.96
N SER A 3 4.43 -12.08 17.78
CA SER A 3 4.07 -10.82 17.12
C SER A 3 2.58 -10.54 17.27
N LEU A 4 2.25 -9.31 17.71
CA LEU A 4 0.88 -8.83 17.82
C LEU A 4 0.68 -7.71 16.78
N LYS A 5 -0.17 -7.94 15.77
CA LYS A 5 -0.53 -6.91 14.79
C LYS A 5 -1.70 -6.10 15.33
N LEU A 6 -1.42 -4.88 15.78
CA LEU A 6 -2.45 -3.93 16.25
C LEU A 6 -2.63 -2.81 15.23
N LYS A 7 -3.88 -2.54 14.82
CA LYS A 7 -4.23 -1.39 13.99
C LYS A 7 -4.85 -0.33 14.88
N SER A 8 -4.10 0.74 15.16
CA SER A 8 -4.57 1.88 15.93
C SER A 8 -4.41 3.16 15.11
N ARG A 9 -5.33 4.10 15.31
CA ARG A 9 -5.33 5.41 14.64
C ARG A 9 -4.70 6.42 15.59
N VAL A 10 -3.78 7.22 15.05
CA VAL A 10 -3.21 8.37 15.75
C VAL A 10 -4.29 9.44 15.94
N ASP A 11 -4.41 9.99 17.14
CA ASP A 11 -5.38 11.05 17.44
C ASP A 11 -5.01 12.40 16.82
N ALA A 12 -5.82 13.44 17.07
CA ALA A 12 -5.62 14.77 16.50
C ALA A 12 -4.38 15.46 17.06
N GLU A 13 -3.89 14.99 18.21
CA GLU A 13 -2.74 15.48 18.94
C GLU A 13 -1.44 14.75 18.53
N GLY A 14 -1.52 13.73 17.68
CA GLY A 14 -0.37 12.97 17.19
C GLY A 14 0.04 11.80 18.09
N ILE A 15 -0.80 11.40 19.04
CA ILE A 15 -0.53 10.35 20.00
C ILE A 15 -1.13 9.01 19.53
N LEU A 16 -0.34 7.95 19.61
CA LEU A 16 -0.79 6.58 19.31
C LEU A 16 -1.13 5.86 20.63
N HIS A 17 -2.43 5.62 20.83
CA HIS A 17 -2.88 4.80 21.96
C HIS A 17 -2.80 3.30 21.61
N LEU A 18 -1.98 2.56 22.36
CA LEU A 18 -1.86 1.10 22.27
C LEU A 18 -2.50 0.47 23.51
N GLN A 19 -3.61 -0.27 23.33
CA GLN A 19 -4.22 -1.04 24.41
C GLN A 19 -3.83 -2.50 24.28
N LEU A 20 -3.18 -3.03 25.32
CA LEU A 20 -2.81 -4.44 25.39
C LEU A 20 -3.99 -5.28 25.89
N PRO A 21 -4.14 -6.52 25.39
CA PRO A 21 -5.15 -7.45 25.89
C PRO A 21 -4.96 -7.75 27.40
N PRO A 22 -6.06 -7.99 28.15
CA PRO A 22 -5.99 -8.23 29.60
C PRO A 22 -5.16 -9.46 29.98
N GLU A 23 -4.97 -10.41 29.06
CA GLU A 23 -4.14 -11.61 29.24
C GLU A 23 -2.66 -11.29 29.44
N LEU A 24 -2.24 -10.09 29.06
CA LEU A 24 -0.88 -9.57 29.23
C LEU A 24 -0.74 -8.65 30.44
N ALA A 25 -1.78 -8.49 31.25
CA ALA A 25 -1.73 -7.65 32.45
C ALA A 25 -0.63 -8.10 33.42
N ASN A 26 0.05 -7.12 34.03
CA ASN A 26 1.14 -7.31 35.00
C ASN A 26 2.34 -8.12 34.48
N ARG A 27 2.55 -8.15 33.16
CA ARG A 27 3.75 -8.75 32.56
C ARG A 27 4.72 -7.68 32.08
N GLU A 28 6.01 -7.95 32.22
CA GLU A 28 7.06 -7.14 31.61
C GLU A 28 7.20 -7.53 30.14
N LEU A 29 7.13 -6.53 29.25
CA LEU A 29 7.09 -6.74 27.80
C LEU A 29 8.11 -5.83 27.13
N GLU A 30 8.95 -6.41 26.28
CA GLU A 30 9.78 -5.66 25.34
C GLU A 30 9.00 -5.49 24.02
N LEU A 31 8.82 -4.24 23.59
CA LEU A 31 7.99 -3.86 22.44
C LEU A 31 8.85 -3.23 21.35
N ILE A 32 8.75 -3.74 20.13
CA ILE A 32 9.37 -3.14 18.94
C ILE A 32 8.23 -2.61 18.07
N VAL A 33 8.17 -1.29 17.89
CA VAL A 33 7.12 -0.63 17.09
C VAL A 33 7.70 -0.29 15.71
N VAL A 34 7.21 -0.99 14.69
CA VAL A 34 7.47 -0.66 13.29
C VAL A 34 6.18 -0.07 12.73
N TYR A 35 6.23 1.19 12.28
CA TYR A 35 5.07 1.87 11.72
C TYR A 35 5.28 2.15 10.24
N GLN A 36 4.20 2.06 9.47
CA GLN A 36 4.11 2.54 8.10
C GLN A 36 2.91 3.47 8.02
N SER A 37 3.11 4.67 7.48
CA SER A 37 1.97 5.54 7.18
C SER A 37 1.15 4.87 6.11
N ILE A 38 -0.01 4.34 6.51
CA ILE A 38 -1.06 4.02 5.55
C ILE A 38 -1.79 5.33 5.31
N GLU A 39 -1.28 6.13 4.36
CA GLU A 39 -2.16 7.08 3.69
C GLU A 39 -3.36 6.24 3.25
N SER A 40 -4.53 6.49 3.86
CA SER A 40 -5.77 5.83 3.50
C SER A 40 -5.87 5.98 2.01
N ALA A 41 -5.60 4.87 1.29
CA ALA A 41 -5.41 4.84 -0.14
C ALA A 41 -6.46 5.78 -0.70
N THR A 42 -5.99 6.93 -1.23
CA THR A 42 -6.86 7.94 -1.81
C THR A 42 -7.79 7.15 -2.68
N LYS A 43 -9.07 7.10 -2.28
CA LYS A 43 -10.08 6.20 -2.83
C LYS A 43 -9.86 6.23 -4.34
N GLN A 44 -9.26 5.17 -4.88
CA GLN A 44 -8.69 5.25 -6.22
C GLN A 44 -9.87 5.56 -7.11
N LYS A 45 -9.88 6.77 -7.67
CA LYS A 45 -11.02 7.25 -8.43
C LYS A 45 -11.26 6.23 -9.52
N THR A 46 -12.48 5.75 -9.64
CA THR A 46 -12.81 4.82 -10.72
C THR A 46 -12.63 5.55 -12.05
N ALA A 47 -12.45 4.81 -13.15
CA ALA A 47 -12.25 5.42 -14.46
C ALA A 47 -13.43 6.36 -14.81
N GLU A 48 -14.63 6.03 -14.38
CA GLU A 48 -15.84 6.83 -14.52
C GLU A 48 -15.79 8.12 -13.69
N GLU A 49 -15.26 8.07 -12.46
CA GLU A 49 -15.03 9.26 -11.63
C GLU A 49 -13.93 10.19 -12.21
N LEU A 50 -13.11 9.68 -13.12
CA LEU A 50 -12.13 10.44 -13.90
C LEU A 50 -12.68 10.91 -15.27
N GLY A 51 -13.95 10.61 -15.58
CA GLY A 51 -14.63 11.04 -16.80
C GLY A 51 -14.48 10.10 -18.00
N TYR A 52 -13.92 8.90 -17.82
CA TYR A 52 -13.85 7.90 -18.89
C TYR A 52 -15.19 7.17 -19.04
N PRO A 53 -15.61 6.84 -20.27
CA PRO A 53 -16.76 5.95 -20.47
C PRO A 53 -16.47 4.57 -19.87
N PRO A 54 -17.50 3.84 -19.41
CA PRO A 54 -17.34 2.54 -18.74
C PRO A 54 -16.64 1.50 -19.62
N ASP A 55 -16.82 1.57 -20.94
CA ASP A 55 -16.19 0.66 -21.92
C ASP A 55 -14.85 1.18 -22.47
N PHE A 56 -14.25 2.21 -21.86
CA PHE A 56 -13.07 2.87 -22.43
C PHE A 56 -11.90 1.91 -22.60
N PHE A 57 -11.63 1.08 -21.58
CA PHE A 57 -10.54 0.12 -21.62
C PHE A 57 -10.83 -1.01 -22.61
N GLU A 58 -12.05 -1.55 -22.63
CA GLU A 58 -12.44 -2.61 -23.56
C GLU A 58 -12.34 -2.17 -25.02
N LYS A 59 -12.64 -0.90 -25.32
CA LYS A 59 -12.62 -0.35 -26.68
C LYS A 59 -11.25 0.17 -27.11
N THR A 60 -10.41 0.60 -26.18
CA THR A 60 -9.15 1.29 -26.50
C THR A 60 -7.92 0.41 -26.29
N ALA A 61 -7.98 -0.56 -25.37
CA ALA A 61 -6.88 -1.49 -25.14
C ALA A 61 -6.62 -2.33 -26.39
N GLY A 62 -5.39 -2.27 -26.92
CA GLY A 62 -5.01 -2.97 -28.16
C GLY A 62 -5.50 -2.31 -29.45
N GLY A 63 -6.17 -1.14 -29.36
CA GLY A 63 -6.66 -0.39 -30.52
C GLY A 63 -5.59 0.42 -31.27
N TRP A 64 -4.30 0.26 -30.95
CA TRP A 64 -3.22 0.97 -31.62
C TRP A 64 -3.08 0.49 -33.07
N GLN A 65 -3.45 1.36 -34.02
CA GLN A 65 -3.33 1.12 -35.47
C GLN A 65 -2.13 1.86 -36.10
N GLY A 66 -1.28 2.49 -35.28
CA GLY A 66 -0.08 3.18 -35.73
C GLY A 66 1.08 2.22 -35.99
N GLU A 67 2.25 2.80 -36.27
CA GLU A 67 3.48 2.03 -36.45
C GLU A 67 3.86 1.25 -35.19
N MET A 68 4.57 0.14 -35.36
CA MET A 68 5.01 -0.69 -34.24
C MET A 68 5.84 0.16 -33.28
N LEU A 69 5.42 0.23 -32.02
CA LEU A 69 6.14 0.96 -30.99
C LEU A 69 7.50 0.27 -30.77
N THR A 70 8.56 0.81 -31.36
CA THR A 70 9.93 0.47 -31.00
C THR A 70 10.18 1.00 -29.61
N GLY A 71 10.36 0.10 -28.64
CA GLY A 71 10.82 0.49 -27.31
C GLY A 71 12.15 1.24 -27.46
N GLY A 72 12.21 2.48 -26.98
CA GLY A 72 13.48 3.16 -26.78
C GLY A 72 14.36 2.40 -25.79
N ASP A 73 15.58 2.88 -25.58
CA ASP A 73 16.50 2.28 -24.60
C ASP A 73 15.77 2.14 -23.24
N ARG A 74 15.46 0.90 -22.88
CA ARG A 74 14.84 0.58 -21.61
C ARG A 74 15.99 0.66 -20.62
N GLY A 75 16.21 1.86 -20.09
CA GLY A 75 17.19 2.09 -19.03
C GLY A 75 17.01 1.10 -17.89
N THR A 76 17.94 1.09 -16.94
CA THR A 76 17.92 0.16 -15.80
C THR A 76 16.58 0.20 -15.07
N CYS A 77 15.85 -0.92 -15.12
CA CYS A 77 14.66 -1.13 -14.32
C CYS A 77 15.10 -1.39 -12.88
N ASP A 78 14.49 -0.69 -11.92
CA ASP A 78 14.73 -0.95 -10.50
C ASP A 78 14.42 -2.41 -10.17
N GLU A 79 15.37 -3.06 -9.49
CA GLU A 79 15.22 -4.43 -9.08
C GLU A 79 14.16 -4.54 -7.98
N ARG A 80 13.21 -5.45 -8.15
CA ARG A 80 12.14 -5.65 -7.17
C ARG A 80 12.74 -6.19 -5.87
N ARG A 81 12.84 -5.34 -4.85
CA ARG A 81 13.35 -5.69 -3.52
C ARG A 81 12.33 -6.52 -2.73
N TRP A 82 12.31 -7.83 -2.98
CA TRP A 82 11.45 -8.79 -2.25
C TRP A 82 11.74 -8.87 -0.75
N ASP A 83 12.93 -8.46 -0.31
CA ASP A 83 13.33 -8.52 1.09
C ASP A 83 12.61 -7.51 1.98
N LEU A 84 12.07 -6.43 1.40
CA LEU A 84 11.24 -5.47 2.11
C LEU A 84 9.82 -6.01 2.41
N LEU A 85 9.38 -7.05 1.70
CA LEU A 85 8.07 -7.68 1.86
C LEU A 85 8.08 -8.88 2.82
N ARG A 86 9.25 -9.44 3.13
CA ARG A 86 9.41 -10.60 4.03
C ARG A 86 9.63 -10.25 5.51
N SER A 87 9.64 -8.96 5.84
CA SER A 87 9.89 -8.50 7.21
C SER A 87 8.61 -8.15 7.99
N ILE A 88 7.44 -8.71 7.60
CA ILE A 88 6.11 -8.51 8.22
C ILE A 88 5.50 -9.84 8.68
#